data_AF-A0A8J1MRC1-F1
#
_entry.id   AF-A0A8J1MRC1-F1
#
_cell.length_a   1.000
_cell.length_b   1.000
_cell.length_c   1.000
_cell.angle_alpha   90.00
_cell.angle_beta   90.00
_cell.angle_gamma   90.00
#
_symmetry.space_group_name_H-M   'P 1'
#
loop_
_entity.id
_entity.type
_entity.pdbx_description
1 polymer ?
#
loop_
_entity_poly.entity_id
_entity_poly.type
_entity_poly.pdbx_seq_one_letter_code
_entity_poly.pdbx_strand_id
1 'polypeptide(L)'
;MEMAGEVCACQVRATGKMYACKKLEKKRIKKRKGESMALNEKQILERVNSRFVVSLAYAYETKDALCLVLTLMNGGDLKFHIYHMGDAGFEEGRAIFYAAEICCGLEHLHQERIVYRDLKPENILLDDDGHIRISDLGLAVHIPEDQTIKGRVGTVGYMAPEVVRNERYTFSPDWWALGCLLYEMIAGQSPFQQRKRKIKREEVERLVKEGQEEYSAKFSPDAQSLCKMLLLKDPKERLGCQGRGAQEVKEHPLFKQINFKRLEAGILEPPFKPDPQAIYCKDVLDIEQFSTVKGIDLEQTDNDFYHKCATGNICIPWQNEIVETDCFWDLSALPTDGSVPPDLDWRGLPSPQPKKGLLQCFFSRQDCCGNCSDIEEEPTRL
;
A
#
# COMPACT_ATOMS: atom_id res chain seq x y z
N MET A 1 3.83 12.38 -11.59
CA MET A 1 5.10 11.66 -11.34
C MET A 1 4.82 10.18 -11.06
N GLU A 2 3.71 9.63 -11.56
CA GLU A 2 3.35 8.23 -11.29
C GLU A 2 4.17 7.29 -12.15
N MET A 3 4.91 6.37 -11.55
CA MET A 3 5.51 5.24 -12.27
C MET A 3 4.46 4.16 -12.53
N ALA A 4 3.28 4.55 -12.97
CA ALA A 4 2.15 3.64 -13.11
C ALA A 4 2.51 2.51 -14.08
N GLY A 5 2.44 1.29 -13.59
CA GLY A 5 2.15 0.13 -14.41
C GLY A 5 0.92 -0.56 -13.84
N GLU A 6 0.58 -1.71 -14.39
CA GLU A 6 -0.64 -2.42 -14.05
C GLU A 6 -0.49 -3.14 -12.70
N VAL A 7 -1.58 -3.17 -11.93
CA VAL A 7 -1.71 -4.01 -10.74
C VAL A 7 -2.74 -5.09 -11.05
N CYS A 8 -2.36 -6.36 -10.93
CA CYS A 8 -3.26 -7.49 -11.17
C CYS A 8 -3.26 -8.45 -9.97
N ALA A 9 -4.39 -9.10 -9.70
CA ALA A 9 -4.42 -10.21 -8.76
C ALA A 9 -3.54 -11.37 -9.29
N CYS A 10 -2.85 -12.05 -8.39
CA CYS A 10 -2.06 -13.25 -8.69
C CYS A 10 -2.16 -14.27 -7.55
N GLN A 11 -1.82 -15.51 -7.84
CA GLN A 11 -1.84 -16.61 -6.88
C GLN A 11 -0.49 -17.31 -6.85
N VAL A 12 0.03 -17.57 -5.65
CA VAL A 12 1.22 -18.42 -5.48
C VAL A 12 0.80 -19.86 -5.71
N ARG A 13 1.38 -20.51 -6.73
CA ARG A 13 1.00 -21.87 -7.13
C ARG A 13 1.17 -22.92 -6.04
N ALA A 14 2.20 -22.76 -5.20
CA ALA A 14 2.55 -23.72 -4.16
C ALA A 14 1.57 -23.71 -2.98
N THR A 15 1.17 -22.52 -2.55
CA THR A 15 0.42 -22.29 -1.30
C THR A 15 -1.05 -21.95 -1.57
N GLY A 16 -1.40 -21.56 -2.81
CA GLY A 16 -2.72 -21.05 -3.16
C GLY A 16 -3.00 -19.63 -2.66
N LYS A 17 -2.05 -18.98 -1.98
CA LYS A 17 -2.26 -17.64 -1.42
C LYS A 17 -2.40 -16.59 -2.52
N MET A 18 -3.40 -15.73 -2.35
CA MET A 18 -3.71 -14.62 -3.26
C MET A 18 -2.94 -13.36 -2.88
N TYR A 19 -2.47 -12.64 -3.89
CA TYR A 19 -1.72 -11.38 -3.77
C TYR A 19 -2.09 -10.40 -4.88
N ALA A 20 -1.64 -9.15 -4.75
CA ALA A 20 -1.60 -8.16 -5.83
C ALA A 20 -0.19 -8.07 -6.41
N CYS A 21 -0.04 -8.12 -7.73
CA CYS A 21 1.24 -7.93 -8.41
C CYS A 21 1.29 -6.56 -9.09
N LYS A 22 2.04 -5.62 -8.51
CA LYS A 22 2.34 -4.31 -9.10
C LYS A 22 3.49 -4.49 -10.09
N LYS A 23 3.20 -4.35 -11.39
CA LYS A 23 4.18 -4.47 -12.47
C LYS A 23 4.70 -3.09 -12.84
N LEU A 24 6.00 -2.88 -12.77
CA LEU A 24 6.68 -1.65 -13.16
C LEU A 24 7.45 -1.91 -14.46
N GLU A 25 6.97 -1.40 -15.59
CA GLU A 25 7.60 -1.61 -16.91
C GLU A 25 9.02 -1.02 -16.96
N LYS A 26 10.01 -1.87 -17.28
CA LYS A 26 11.45 -1.50 -17.30
C LYS A 26 11.73 -0.31 -18.24
N LYS A 27 11.19 -0.35 -19.46
CA LYS A 27 11.34 0.74 -20.43
C LYS A 27 10.74 2.05 -19.93
N ARG A 28 9.65 1.98 -19.16
CA ARG A 28 8.98 3.15 -18.60
C ARG A 28 9.73 3.75 -17.43
N ILE A 29 10.31 2.91 -16.57
CA ILE A 29 11.24 3.32 -15.51
C ILE A 29 12.40 4.10 -16.14
N LYS A 30 13.09 3.51 -17.12
CA LYS A 30 14.22 4.16 -17.81
C LYS A 30 13.84 5.48 -18.47
N LYS A 31 12.70 5.52 -19.18
CA LYS A 31 12.19 6.75 -19.82
C LYS A 31 12.01 7.89 -18.82
N ARG A 32 11.55 7.58 -17.61
CA ARG A 32 11.20 8.55 -16.57
C ARG A 32 12.31 8.79 -15.55
N LYS A 33 13.45 8.08 -15.67
CA LYS A 33 14.52 8.07 -14.66
C LYS A 33 13.98 7.70 -13.27
N GLY A 34 13.15 6.66 -13.24
CA GLY A 34 12.38 6.22 -12.07
C GLY A 34 13.08 5.18 -11.19
N GLU A 35 14.33 4.84 -11.49
CA GLU A 35 15.07 3.74 -10.85
C GLU A 35 15.17 3.95 -9.33
N SER A 36 15.54 5.16 -8.92
CA SER A 36 15.66 5.53 -7.50
C SER A 36 14.33 5.43 -6.76
N MET A 37 13.24 5.84 -7.40
CA MET A 37 11.90 5.77 -6.83
C MET A 37 11.43 4.33 -6.67
N ALA A 38 11.70 3.46 -7.65
CA ALA A 38 11.25 2.07 -7.62
C ALA A 38 12.01 1.27 -6.56
N LEU A 39 13.33 1.49 -6.48
CA LEU A 39 14.16 0.89 -5.44
C LEU A 39 13.77 1.39 -4.05
N ASN A 40 13.50 2.69 -3.91
CA ASN A 40 13.08 3.28 -2.64
C ASN A 40 11.73 2.71 -2.16
N GLU A 41 10.72 2.62 -3.04
CA GLU A 41 9.44 2.00 -2.70
C GLU A 41 9.64 0.57 -2.18
N LYS A 42 10.40 -0.24 -2.93
CA LYS A 42 10.71 -1.62 -2.57
C LYS A 42 11.42 -1.71 -1.22
N GLN A 43 12.45 -0.91 -0.98
CA GLN A 43 13.23 -0.93 0.26
C GLN A 43 12.42 -0.50 1.48
N ILE A 44 11.51 0.46 1.31
CA ILE A 44 10.62 0.88 2.39
C ILE A 44 9.63 -0.25 2.71
N LEU A 45 9.02 -0.86 1.68
CA LEU A 45 8.09 -1.97 1.86
C LEU A 45 8.74 -3.22 2.48
N GLU A 46 10.03 -3.46 2.24
CA GLU A 46 10.77 -4.55 2.90
C GLU A 46 10.99 -4.32 4.40
N ARG A 47 11.05 -3.06 4.84
CA ARG A 47 11.31 -2.70 6.24
C ARG A 47 10.04 -2.60 7.07
N VAL A 48 8.95 -2.13 6.46
CA VAL A 48 7.70 -1.86 7.17
C VAL A 48 6.92 -3.15 7.38
N ASN A 49 6.67 -3.50 8.64
CA ASN A 49 5.78 -4.58 9.03
C ASN A 49 4.62 -4.02 9.86
N SER A 50 3.53 -3.67 9.20
CA SER A 50 2.37 -3.02 9.82
C SER A 50 1.08 -3.61 9.26
N ARG A 51 0.07 -3.83 10.12
CA ARG A 51 -1.29 -4.21 9.65
C ARG A 51 -1.90 -3.12 8.77
N PHE A 52 -1.56 -1.86 8.99
CA PHE A 52 -2.17 -0.70 8.33
C PHE A 52 -1.40 -0.23 7.09
N VAL A 53 -0.38 -0.99 6.65
CA VAL A 53 0.38 -0.73 5.42
C VAL A 53 0.42 -2.03 4.61
N VAL A 54 0.33 -1.95 3.29
CA VAL A 54 0.48 -3.14 2.44
C VAL A 54 1.87 -3.76 2.62
N SER A 55 1.94 -5.08 2.74
CA SER A 55 3.20 -5.81 2.93
C SER A 55 3.72 -6.32 1.59
N LEU A 56 5.03 -6.23 1.37
CA LEU A 56 5.70 -6.84 0.22
C LEU A 56 6.11 -8.28 0.56
N ALA A 57 5.57 -9.25 -0.16
CA ALA A 57 5.92 -10.67 -0.01
C ALA A 57 7.02 -11.12 -0.97
N TYR A 58 7.04 -10.57 -2.19
CA TYR A 58 8.04 -10.94 -3.19
C TYR A 58 8.46 -9.74 -4.05
N ALA A 59 9.74 -9.69 -4.41
CA ALA A 59 10.26 -8.79 -5.43
C ALA A 59 11.05 -9.59 -6.47
N TYR A 60 10.58 -9.60 -7.72
CA TYR A 60 11.23 -10.32 -8.82
C TYR A 60 11.16 -9.54 -10.11
N GLU A 61 11.89 -9.97 -11.13
CA GLU A 61 11.83 -9.36 -12.46
C GLU A 61 11.36 -10.35 -13.53
N THR A 62 10.80 -9.80 -14.60
CA THR A 62 10.51 -10.49 -15.85
C THR A 62 11.35 -9.87 -16.96
N LYS A 63 11.15 -10.35 -18.20
CA LYS A 63 11.76 -9.74 -19.39
C LYS A 63 11.46 -8.24 -19.49
N ASP A 64 10.23 -7.84 -19.17
CA ASP A 64 9.72 -6.49 -19.47
C ASP A 64 9.39 -5.64 -18.23
N ALA A 65 9.31 -6.24 -17.03
CA ALA A 65 8.88 -5.54 -15.82
C ALA A 65 9.66 -5.95 -14.56
N LEU A 66 9.74 -5.03 -13.59
CA LEU A 66 9.98 -5.33 -12.18
C LEU A 66 8.63 -5.57 -11.49
N CYS A 67 8.50 -6.64 -10.71
CA CYS A 67 7.26 -7.06 -10.08
C CYS A 67 7.37 -7.00 -8.57
N LEU A 68 6.45 -6.28 -7.93
CA LEU A 68 6.27 -6.22 -6.49
C LEU A 68 4.97 -6.95 -6.13
N VAL A 69 5.09 -8.05 -5.38
CA VAL A 69 3.95 -8.85 -4.92
C VAL A 69 3.56 -8.38 -3.52
N LEU A 70 2.39 -7.76 -3.44
CA LEU A 70 1.88 -7.02 -2.30
C LEU A 70 0.62 -7.70 -1.74
N THR A 71 0.29 -7.42 -0.48
CA THR A 71 -1.02 -7.73 0.10
C THR A 71 -2.16 -7.39 -0.87
N LEU A 72 -3.04 -8.35 -1.15
CA LEU A 72 -4.22 -8.13 -1.98
C LEU A 72 -5.28 -7.37 -1.17
N MET A 73 -5.83 -6.31 -1.77
CA MET A 73 -6.83 -5.44 -1.16
C MET A 73 -8.05 -5.37 -2.10
N ASN A 74 -8.96 -6.35 -1.96
CA ASN A 74 -10.09 -6.55 -2.89
C ASN A 74 -11.22 -5.53 -2.72
N GLY A 75 -11.28 -4.86 -1.58
CA GLY A 75 -12.32 -3.89 -1.27
C GLY A 75 -12.18 -2.58 -2.05
N GLY A 76 -11.16 -2.41 -2.91
CA GLY A 76 -10.95 -1.20 -3.71
C GLY A 76 -10.39 -0.03 -2.90
N ASP A 77 -10.26 1.14 -3.56
CA ASP A 77 -9.69 2.34 -2.95
C ASP A 77 -10.74 3.27 -2.33
N LEU A 78 -10.35 4.09 -1.35
CA LEU A 78 -11.28 5.02 -0.69
C LEU A 78 -11.87 6.05 -1.66
N LYS A 79 -11.20 6.41 -2.76
CA LYS A 79 -11.80 7.32 -3.75
C LYS A 79 -13.04 6.69 -4.37
N PHE A 80 -12.99 5.41 -4.73
CA PHE A 80 -14.15 4.70 -5.24
C PHE A 80 -15.30 4.76 -4.22
N HIS A 81 -15.02 4.40 -2.97
CA HIS A 81 -15.99 4.40 -1.88
C HIS A 81 -16.60 5.78 -1.61
N ILE A 82 -15.80 6.84 -1.53
CA ILE A 82 -16.29 8.20 -1.24
C ILE A 82 -17.20 8.72 -2.36
N TYR A 83 -16.92 8.33 -3.61
CA TYR A 83 -17.44 9.07 -4.77
C TYR A 83 -18.37 8.29 -5.69
N HIS A 84 -18.42 6.97 -5.59
CA HIS A 84 -19.18 6.08 -6.46
C HIS A 84 -20.12 5.13 -5.69
N MET A 85 -20.06 5.09 -4.35
CA MET A 85 -20.99 4.32 -3.53
C MET A 85 -22.15 5.16 -3.01
N GLY A 86 -23.05 5.55 -3.93
CA GLY A 86 -24.24 6.34 -3.59
C GLY A 86 -23.95 7.82 -3.41
N ASP A 87 -24.46 8.40 -2.32
CA ASP A 87 -24.22 9.81 -1.99
C ASP A 87 -22.75 10.03 -1.59
N ALA A 88 -22.19 11.17 -2.01
CA ALA A 88 -20.78 11.43 -1.78
C ALA A 88 -20.44 11.60 -0.28
N GLY A 89 -19.36 10.92 0.14
CA GLY A 89 -18.88 10.88 1.51
C GLY A 89 -19.41 9.67 2.30
N PHE A 90 -19.06 9.63 3.58
CA PHE A 90 -19.41 8.57 4.51
C PHE A 90 -20.21 9.14 5.68
N GLU A 91 -20.91 8.25 6.37
CA GLU A 91 -21.32 8.51 7.74
C GLU A 91 -20.08 8.68 8.64
N GLU A 92 -20.22 9.56 9.63
CA GLU A 92 -19.09 9.99 10.45
C GLU A 92 -18.40 8.81 11.17
N GLY A 93 -19.17 7.82 11.66
CA GLY A 93 -18.61 6.64 12.31
C GLY A 93 -17.66 5.83 11.42
N ARG A 94 -17.96 5.73 10.11
CA ARG A 94 -17.09 5.08 9.12
C ARG A 94 -15.83 5.89 8.86
N ALA A 95 -15.97 7.22 8.73
CA ALA A 95 -14.83 8.12 8.56
C ALA A 95 -13.89 8.12 9.78
N ILE A 96 -14.44 8.10 11.00
CA ILE A 96 -13.67 8.03 12.25
C ILE A 96 -12.88 6.72 12.32
N PHE A 97 -13.52 5.59 11.99
CA PHE A 97 -12.85 4.28 12.03
C PHE A 97 -11.65 4.24 11.08
N TYR A 98 -11.84 4.63 9.81
CA TYR A 98 -10.74 4.67 8.84
C TYR A 98 -9.67 5.69 9.22
N ALA A 99 -10.03 6.87 9.72
CA ALA A 99 -9.06 7.85 10.19
C ALA A 99 -8.21 7.30 11.37
N ALA A 100 -8.80 6.50 12.26
CA ALA A 100 -8.07 5.85 13.35
C ALA A 100 -7.08 4.79 12.83
N GLU A 101 -7.47 3.97 11.84
CA GLU A 101 -6.56 3.00 11.21
C GLU A 101 -5.42 3.69 10.45
N ILE A 102 -5.73 4.75 9.70
CA ILE A 102 -4.73 5.56 8.98
C ILE A 102 -3.77 6.20 9.99
N CYS A 103 -4.27 6.70 11.12
CA CYS A 103 -3.43 7.26 12.19
C CYS A 103 -2.42 6.22 12.71
N CYS A 104 -2.83 4.97 12.91
CA CYS A 104 -1.91 3.88 13.30
C CYS A 104 -0.91 3.55 12.19
N GLY A 105 -1.34 3.54 10.91
CA GLY A 105 -0.45 3.35 9.78
C GLY A 105 0.63 4.43 9.67
N LEU A 106 0.25 5.70 9.84
CA LEU A 106 1.19 6.81 9.88
C LEU A 106 2.15 6.70 11.07
N GLU A 107 1.63 6.35 12.26
CA GLU A 107 2.48 6.14 13.44
C GLU A 107 3.55 5.08 13.21
N HIS A 108 3.20 3.92 12.64
CA HIS A 108 4.16 2.85 12.35
C HIS A 108 5.21 3.30 11.33
N LEU A 109 4.83 4.07 10.30
CA LEU A 109 5.79 4.65 9.36
C LEU A 109 6.72 5.65 10.05
N HIS A 110 6.18 6.53 10.90
CA HIS A 110 6.95 7.56 11.61
C HIS A 110 7.91 6.96 12.65
N GLN A 111 7.53 5.85 13.29
CA GLN A 111 8.39 5.07 14.20
C GLN A 111 9.62 4.51 13.46
N GLU A 112 9.43 4.05 12.22
CA GLU A 112 10.50 3.65 11.30
C GLU A 112 11.18 4.84 10.60
N ARG A 113 10.92 6.07 11.09
CA ARG A 113 11.47 7.32 10.56
C ARG A 113 11.13 7.59 9.10
N ILE A 114 10.03 7.05 8.59
CA ILE A 114 9.57 7.22 7.22
C ILE A 114 8.43 8.25 7.18
N VAL A 115 8.56 9.28 6.34
CA VAL A 115 7.45 10.17 5.98
C VAL A 115 6.80 9.66 4.69
N TYR A 116 5.47 9.62 4.65
CA TYR A 116 4.72 8.99 3.56
C TYR A 116 4.51 9.94 2.35
N ARG A 117 4.10 11.18 2.60
CA ARG A 117 3.99 12.31 1.63
C ARG A 117 2.96 12.19 0.50
N ASP A 118 2.20 11.11 0.40
CA ASP A 118 1.14 10.98 -0.62
C ASP A 118 -0.15 10.34 -0.09
N LEU A 119 -0.54 10.72 1.13
CA LEU A 119 -1.83 10.33 1.70
C LEU A 119 -2.98 11.03 0.97
N LYS A 120 -3.83 10.22 0.32
CA LYS A 120 -5.00 10.62 -0.45
C LYS A 120 -5.95 9.41 -0.60
N PRO A 121 -7.23 9.60 -0.97
CA PRO A 121 -8.19 8.51 -1.06
C PRO A 121 -7.77 7.37 -2.00
N GLU A 122 -7.09 7.67 -3.11
CA GLU A 122 -6.61 6.65 -4.07
C GLU A 122 -5.62 5.65 -3.46
N ASN A 123 -4.87 6.06 -2.44
CA ASN A 123 -3.79 5.26 -1.89
C ASN A 123 -4.18 4.50 -0.62
N ILE A 124 -5.45 4.60 -0.19
CA ILE A 124 -5.97 3.84 0.94
C ILE A 124 -6.91 2.76 0.38
N LEU A 125 -6.54 1.50 0.61
CA LEU A 125 -7.22 0.34 0.04
C LEU A 125 -7.94 -0.45 1.14
N LEU A 126 -9.05 -1.09 0.82
CA LEU A 126 -9.82 -1.96 1.73
C LEU A 126 -9.54 -3.43 1.45
N ASP A 127 -9.46 -4.25 2.51
CA ASP A 127 -9.46 -5.71 2.40
C ASP A 127 -10.89 -6.28 2.43
N ASP A 128 -11.01 -7.60 2.34
CA ASP A 128 -12.31 -8.32 2.31
C ASP A 128 -13.14 -8.16 3.59
N ASP A 129 -12.50 -7.84 4.71
CA ASP A 129 -13.17 -7.61 6.00
C ASP A 129 -13.53 -6.14 6.23
N GLY A 130 -13.02 -5.24 5.37
CA GLY A 130 -13.30 -3.81 5.40
C GLY A 130 -12.29 -2.99 6.18
N HIS A 131 -11.16 -3.57 6.58
CA HIS A 131 -10.04 -2.84 7.16
C HIS A 131 -9.23 -2.14 6.07
N ILE A 132 -8.64 -1.00 6.40
CA ILE A 132 -7.82 -0.24 5.44
C ILE A 132 -6.32 -0.53 5.56
N ARG A 133 -5.61 -0.32 4.46
CA ARG A 133 -4.15 -0.20 4.44
C ARG A 133 -3.69 0.94 3.56
N ILE A 134 -2.63 1.61 4.00
CA ILE A 134 -1.85 2.56 3.19
C ILE A 134 -1.07 1.77 2.13
N SER A 135 -1.15 2.25 0.89
CA SER A 135 -0.50 1.68 -0.29
C SER A 135 0.36 2.71 -1.02
N ASP A 136 1.06 2.31 -2.09
CA ASP A 136 1.88 3.17 -2.96
C ASP A 136 2.90 4.06 -2.22
N LEU A 137 4.02 3.46 -1.80
CA LEU A 137 5.06 4.14 -1.01
C LEU A 137 6.14 4.78 -1.91
N GLY A 138 5.85 4.99 -3.20
CA GLY A 138 6.79 5.55 -4.17
C GLY A 138 7.33 6.94 -3.79
N LEU A 139 6.53 7.75 -3.09
CA LEU A 139 6.96 9.06 -2.61
C LEU A 139 7.42 9.06 -1.14
N ALA A 140 7.36 7.94 -0.44
CA ALA A 140 7.81 7.87 0.94
C ALA A 140 9.33 8.03 1.03
N VAL A 141 9.85 8.59 2.13
CA VAL A 141 11.30 8.77 2.34
C VAL A 141 11.65 8.53 3.80
N HIS A 142 12.75 7.84 4.03
CA HIS A 142 13.37 7.74 5.35
C HIS A 142 14.07 9.07 5.71
N ILE A 143 13.74 9.61 6.88
CA ILE A 143 14.33 10.82 7.44
C ILE A 143 15.35 10.41 8.51
N PRO A 144 16.66 10.65 8.30
CA PRO A 144 17.66 10.39 9.33
C PRO A 144 17.32 11.08 10.64
N GLU A 145 17.78 10.52 11.75
CA GLU A 145 17.60 11.11 13.08
C GLU A 145 18.15 12.53 13.12
N ASP A 146 17.45 13.43 13.81
CA ASP A 146 17.76 14.86 13.92
C ASP A 146 17.88 15.65 12.60
N GLN A 147 17.47 15.06 11.47
CA GLN A 147 17.48 15.72 10.17
C GLN A 147 16.07 16.11 9.71
N THR A 148 16.06 17.07 8.78
CA THR A 148 14.87 17.49 8.04
C THR A 148 15.12 17.31 6.56
N ILE A 149 14.07 16.99 5.82
CA ILE A 149 14.13 16.89 4.37
C ILE A 149 13.50 18.13 3.74
N LYS A 150 13.81 18.35 2.46
CA LYS A 150 13.18 19.36 1.62
C LYS A 150 12.81 18.72 0.30
N GLY A 151 11.57 18.92 -0.13
CA GLY A 151 11.09 18.38 -1.39
C GLY A 151 9.63 18.71 -1.61
N ARG A 152 9.32 19.26 -2.79
CA ARG A 152 7.96 19.63 -3.19
C ARG A 152 7.34 18.49 -4.00
N VAL A 153 6.90 17.46 -3.29
CA VAL A 153 6.29 16.23 -3.85
C VAL A 153 4.95 15.95 -3.18
N GLY A 154 4.12 15.14 -3.83
CA GLY A 154 2.77 14.80 -3.39
C GLY A 154 1.70 15.29 -4.34
N THR A 155 0.46 14.96 -4.02
CA THR A 155 -0.72 15.30 -4.85
C THR A 155 -1.25 16.70 -4.50
N VAL A 156 -1.57 17.49 -5.53
CA VAL A 156 -2.15 18.85 -5.36
C VAL A 156 -3.45 18.75 -4.56
N GLY A 157 -3.62 19.63 -3.56
CA GLY A 157 -4.74 19.60 -2.61
C GLY A 157 -4.45 18.83 -1.32
N TYR A 158 -3.52 17.87 -1.34
CA TYR A 158 -3.08 17.10 -0.16
C TYR A 158 -1.69 17.53 0.33
N MET A 159 -0.89 18.18 -0.51
CA MET A 159 0.38 18.78 -0.07
C MET A 159 0.15 19.83 1.01
N ALA A 160 0.84 19.70 2.14
CA ALA A 160 0.80 20.66 3.24
C ALA A 160 1.41 22.03 2.85
N PRO A 161 1.06 23.12 3.56
CA PRO A 161 1.54 24.47 3.24
C PRO A 161 3.07 24.57 3.19
N GLU A 162 3.77 23.94 4.13
CA GLU A 162 5.24 23.92 4.18
C GLU A 162 5.85 23.17 2.97
N VAL A 163 5.16 22.16 2.44
CA VAL A 163 5.58 21.45 1.21
C VAL A 163 5.38 22.35 -0.01
N VAL A 164 4.22 23.03 -0.10
CA VAL A 164 3.92 23.97 -1.20
C VAL A 164 4.90 25.14 -1.23
N ARG A 165 5.28 25.67 -0.05
CA ARG A 165 6.30 26.73 0.14
C ARG A 165 7.74 26.22 -0.01
N ASN A 166 7.94 24.92 -0.21
CA ASN A 166 9.25 24.29 -0.35
C ASN A 166 10.17 24.54 0.86
N GLU A 167 9.59 24.46 2.05
CA GLU A 167 10.25 24.53 3.34
C GLU A 167 10.80 23.16 3.75
N ARG A 168 11.59 23.13 4.84
CA ARG A 168 12.08 21.88 5.44
C ARG A 168 11.02 21.31 6.37
N TYR A 169 10.86 19.99 6.36
CA TYR A 169 9.86 19.30 7.17
C TYR A 169 10.34 17.92 7.62
N THR A 170 9.62 17.34 8.59
CA THR A 170 9.74 15.95 9.02
C THR A 170 8.45 15.19 8.66
N PHE A 171 7.57 14.97 9.61
CA PHE A 171 6.35 14.17 9.47
C PHE A 171 5.06 15.01 9.36
N SER A 172 5.16 16.33 9.55
CA SER A 172 4.04 17.25 9.51
C SER A 172 3.15 17.18 8.25
N PRO A 173 3.67 16.84 7.05
CA PRO A 173 2.80 16.72 5.87
C PRO A 173 1.80 15.58 5.96
N ASP A 174 2.13 14.50 6.66
CA ASP A 174 1.24 13.33 6.76
C ASP A 174 0.03 13.63 7.66
N TRP A 175 0.24 14.35 8.77
CA TRP A 175 -0.85 14.79 9.65
C TRP A 175 -1.79 15.79 8.96
N TRP A 176 -1.23 16.69 8.16
CA TRP A 176 -2.04 17.56 7.30
C TRP A 176 -2.92 16.75 6.34
N ALA A 177 -2.31 15.78 5.64
CA ALA A 177 -3.02 14.97 4.68
C ALA A 177 -4.10 14.08 5.34
N LEU A 178 -3.90 13.64 6.59
CA LEU A 178 -4.94 13.00 7.39
C LEU A 178 -6.13 13.93 7.64
N GLY A 179 -5.88 15.21 7.91
CA GLY A 179 -6.91 16.23 8.03
C GLY A 179 -7.69 16.43 6.72
N CYS A 180 -7.00 16.49 5.58
CA CYS A 180 -7.62 16.56 4.27
C CYS A 180 -8.50 15.34 3.99
N LEU A 181 -8.00 14.14 4.31
CA LEU A 181 -8.68 12.88 4.04
C LEU A 181 -9.91 12.69 4.93
N LEU A 182 -9.81 13.00 6.24
CA LEU A 182 -10.96 12.99 7.15
C LEU A 182 -12.05 13.97 6.69
N TYR A 183 -11.66 15.19 6.31
CA TYR A 183 -12.59 16.17 5.77
C TYR A 183 -13.29 15.61 4.54
N GLU A 184 -12.54 15.04 3.59
CA GLU A 184 -13.08 14.54 2.32
C GLU A 184 -13.99 13.32 2.50
N MET A 185 -13.67 12.43 3.43
CA MET A 185 -14.52 11.32 3.82
C MET A 185 -15.88 11.80 4.33
N ILE A 186 -15.95 12.85 5.15
CA ILE A 186 -17.22 13.36 5.71
C ILE A 186 -17.96 14.26 4.69
N ALA A 187 -17.24 15.21 4.07
CA ALA A 187 -17.83 16.19 3.17
C ALA A 187 -18.25 15.59 1.82
N GLY A 188 -17.57 14.53 1.37
CA GLY A 188 -17.70 14.01 0.01
C GLY A 188 -17.06 14.91 -1.05
N GLN A 189 -16.09 15.74 -0.65
CA GLN A 189 -15.28 16.59 -1.52
C GLN A 189 -14.02 17.08 -0.77
N SER A 190 -12.95 17.39 -1.51
CA SER A 190 -11.71 17.96 -0.95
C SER A 190 -11.94 19.35 -0.32
N PRO A 191 -11.23 19.69 0.78
CA PRO A 191 -11.35 21.00 1.44
C PRO A 191 -10.92 22.17 0.57
N PHE A 192 -10.00 21.96 -0.39
CA PHE A 192 -9.44 23.01 -1.24
C PHE A 192 -9.73 22.81 -2.74
N GLN A 193 -10.47 21.75 -3.10
CA GLN A 193 -10.81 21.45 -4.49
C GLN A 193 -12.22 20.88 -4.62
N GLN A 194 -13.16 21.70 -5.13
CA GLN A 194 -14.54 21.28 -5.34
C GLN A 194 -14.66 20.29 -6.52
N ARG A 195 -15.42 19.21 -6.31
CA ARG A 195 -15.71 18.19 -7.33
C ARG A 195 -16.45 18.86 -8.50
N LYS A 196 -15.95 18.69 -9.73
CA LYS A 196 -16.45 19.26 -11.01
C LYS A 196 -16.02 20.69 -11.34
N ARG A 197 -15.35 21.42 -10.45
CA ARG A 197 -14.73 22.71 -10.81
C ARG A 197 -13.30 22.48 -11.26
N LYS A 198 -12.99 22.83 -12.51
CA LYS A 198 -11.61 22.89 -13.00
C LYS A 198 -10.94 24.13 -12.40
N ILE A 199 -10.36 23.97 -11.23
CA ILE A 199 -9.55 24.99 -10.57
C ILE A 199 -8.10 24.82 -11.04
N LYS A 200 -7.43 25.93 -11.35
CA LYS A 200 -6.01 25.89 -11.72
C LYS A 200 -5.17 25.47 -10.51
N ARG A 201 -4.06 24.78 -10.76
CA ARG A 201 -3.14 24.31 -9.72
C ARG A 201 -2.70 25.44 -8.79
N GLU A 202 -2.35 26.59 -9.34
CA GLU A 202 -1.86 27.75 -8.59
C GLU A 202 -2.91 28.28 -7.60
N GLU A 203 -4.19 28.19 -7.96
CA GLU A 203 -5.29 28.62 -7.09
C GLU A 203 -5.51 27.63 -5.95
N VAL A 204 -5.47 26.32 -6.22
CA VAL A 204 -5.51 25.30 -5.14
C VAL A 204 -4.34 25.50 -4.18
N GLU A 205 -3.14 25.75 -4.70
CA GLU A 205 -1.95 26.02 -3.87
C GLU A 205 -2.08 27.33 -3.07
N ARG A 206 -2.75 28.35 -3.59
CA ARG A 206 -3.09 29.58 -2.85
C ARG A 206 -4.06 29.28 -1.71
N LEU A 207 -5.14 28.53 -1.98
CA LEU A 207 -6.11 28.11 -0.98
C LEU A 207 -5.48 27.26 0.13
N VAL A 208 -4.56 26.36 -0.19
CA VAL A 208 -3.80 25.60 0.81
C VAL A 208 -2.99 26.53 1.74
N LYS A 209 -2.38 27.59 1.19
CA LYS A 209 -1.53 28.50 1.97
C LYS A 209 -2.31 29.50 2.82
N GLU A 210 -3.45 29.97 2.34
CA GLU A 210 -4.16 31.15 2.88
C GLU A 210 -5.64 30.91 3.17
N GLY A 211 -6.24 29.92 2.50
CA GLY A 211 -7.65 29.59 2.62
C GLY A 211 -7.98 28.92 3.95
N GLN A 212 -9.19 29.20 4.43
CA GLN A 212 -9.82 28.47 5.52
C GLN A 212 -10.78 27.46 4.93
N GLU A 213 -10.81 26.27 5.48
CA GLU A 213 -11.77 25.25 5.10
C GLU A 213 -13.17 25.54 5.67
N GLU A 214 -14.21 25.18 4.92
CA GLU A 214 -15.60 25.43 5.28
C GLU A 214 -16.27 24.13 5.74
N TYR A 215 -17.01 24.16 6.84
CA TYR A 215 -17.63 22.95 7.39
C TYR A 215 -19.15 23.00 7.21
N SER A 216 -19.70 21.97 6.57
CA SER A 216 -21.15 21.80 6.44
C SER A 216 -21.76 21.19 7.71
N ALA A 217 -23.09 21.08 7.75
CA ALA A 217 -23.82 20.40 8.84
C ALA A 217 -23.53 18.90 8.96
N LYS A 218 -22.77 18.30 8.02
CA LYS A 218 -22.33 16.90 8.10
C LYS A 218 -21.28 16.65 9.19
N PHE A 219 -20.61 17.69 9.68
CA PHE A 219 -19.54 17.56 10.68
C PHE A 219 -20.10 17.73 12.09
N SER A 220 -19.83 16.77 12.97
CA SER A 220 -19.97 16.98 14.40
C SER A 220 -18.97 18.02 14.93
N PRO A 221 -19.22 18.61 16.11
CA PRO A 221 -18.27 19.53 16.74
C PRO A 221 -16.87 18.93 16.91
N ASP A 222 -16.79 17.64 17.26
CA ASP A 222 -15.52 16.94 17.44
C ASP A 222 -14.83 16.66 16.09
N ALA A 223 -15.57 16.31 15.04
CA ALA A 223 -15.00 16.08 13.72
C ALA A 223 -14.45 17.37 13.12
N GLN A 224 -15.21 18.47 13.26
CA GLN A 224 -14.75 19.81 12.87
C GLN A 224 -13.51 20.23 13.68
N SER A 225 -13.50 19.98 14.99
CA SER A 225 -12.36 20.29 15.86
C SER A 225 -11.10 19.57 15.39
N LEU A 226 -11.17 18.25 15.17
CA LEU A 226 -10.00 17.48 14.74
C LEU A 226 -9.48 17.95 13.37
N CYS A 227 -10.38 18.15 12.40
CA CYS A 227 -9.99 18.66 11.09
C CYS A 227 -9.27 20.01 11.20
N LYS A 228 -9.80 20.96 11.98
CA LYS A 228 -9.14 22.26 12.19
C LYS A 228 -7.75 22.12 12.79
N MET A 229 -7.58 21.26 13.79
CA MET A 229 -6.29 21.05 14.46
C MET A 229 -5.24 20.37 13.55
N LEU A 230 -5.66 19.46 12.67
CA LEU A 230 -4.79 18.84 11.66
C LEU A 230 -4.52 19.75 10.45
N LEU A 231 -5.48 20.62 10.09
CA LEU A 231 -5.40 21.57 8.96
C LEU A 231 -4.85 22.96 9.37
N LEU A 232 -4.20 23.05 10.53
CA LEU A 232 -3.42 24.22 10.91
C LEU A 232 -2.27 24.45 9.91
N LYS A 233 -2.15 25.69 9.43
CA LYS A 233 -1.19 26.02 8.38
C LYS A 233 0.25 26.09 8.88
N ASP A 234 0.44 26.41 10.17
CA ASP A 234 1.75 26.32 10.84
C ASP A 234 1.99 24.88 11.32
N PRO A 235 2.99 24.16 10.80
CA PRO A 235 3.30 22.80 11.24
C PRO A 235 3.70 22.70 12.71
N LYS A 236 4.16 23.79 13.37
CA LYS A 236 4.52 23.76 14.79
C LYS A 236 3.32 23.70 15.73
N GLU A 237 2.20 24.25 15.28
CA GLU A 237 0.95 24.26 16.05
C GLU A 237 0.04 23.08 15.67
N ARG A 238 0.30 22.44 14.52
CA ARG A 238 -0.49 21.32 13.99
C ARG A 238 -0.47 20.11 14.92
N LEU A 239 -1.65 19.52 15.13
CA LEU A 239 -1.79 18.30 15.92
C LEU A 239 -0.97 17.16 15.33
N GLY A 240 -0.28 16.40 16.18
CA GLY A 240 0.67 15.36 15.77
C GLY A 240 2.10 15.87 15.57
N CYS A 241 2.33 17.18 15.70
CA CYS A 241 3.63 17.81 15.52
C CYS A 241 4.17 18.47 16.80
N GLN A 242 3.46 18.36 17.94
CA GLN A 242 3.78 19.08 19.18
C GLN A 242 4.71 18.29 20.14
N GLY A 243 5.25 17.16 19.68
CA GLY A 243 6.30 16.38 20.35
C GLY A 243 5.90 14.97 20.78
N ARG A 244 4.60 14.64 20.88
CA ARG A 244 4.11 13.28 21.19
C ARG A 244 3.56 12.54 19.97
N GLY A 245 3.61 13.15 18.78
CA GLY A 245 3.27 12.49 17.52
C GLY A 245 1.82 12.00 17.49
N ALA A 246 1.63 10.75 17.06
CA ALA A 246 0.32 10.13 16.94
C ALA A 246 -0.47 10.11 18.26
N GLN A 247 0.19 10.09 19.43
CA GLN A 247 -0.47 10.09 20.72
C GLN A 247 -1.40 11.31 20.89
N GLU A 248 -1.00 12.48 20.41
CA GLU A 248 -1.81 13.71 20.48
C GLU A 248 -3.10 13.56 19.65
N VAL A 249 -2.98 12.92 18.49
CA VAL A 249 -4.10 12.66 17.58
C VAL A 249 -5.05 11.63 18.19
N LYS A 250 -4.51 10.52 18.72
CA LYS A 250 -5.28 9.45 19.36
C LYS A 250 -6.06 9.91 20.60
N GLU A 251 -5.56 10.89 21.33
CA GLU A 251 -6.20 11.46 22.53
C GLU A 251 -7.32 12.46 22.22
N HIS A 252 -7.51 12.85 20.95
CA HIS A 252 -8.57 13.78 20.57
C HIS A 252 -9.98 13.22 20.87
N PRO A 253 -10.94 14.03 21.37
CA PRO A 253 -12.29 13.57 21.75
C PRO A 253 -13.06 12.80 20.67
N LEU A 254 -12.81 13.09 19.39
CA LEU A 254 -13.39 12.35 18.26
C LEU A 254 -13.15 10.83 18.35
N PHE A 255 -11.98 10.41 18.85
CA PHE A 255 -11.62 9.00 18.99
C PHE A 255 -11.98 8.41 20.36
N LYS A 256 -12.77 9.09 21.19
CA LYS A 256 -13.13 8.65 22.55
C LYS A 256 -13.73 7.23 22.60
N GLN A 257 -14.42 6.81 21.54
CA GLN A 257 -15.03 5.48 21.46
C GLN A 257 -14.10 4.41 20.86
N ILE A 258 -12.94 4.81 20.32
CA ILE A 258 -11.97 3.90 19.72
C ILE A 258 -10.96 3.43 20.76
N ASN A 259 -10.94 2.13 21.01
CA ASN A 259 -9.85 1.51 21.76
C ASN A 259 -8.70 1.19 20.81
N PHE A 260 -7.69 2.06 20.75
CA PHE A 260 -6.55 1.90 19.83
C PHE A 260 -5.79 0.60 20.02
N LYS A 261 -5.68 0.06 21.24
CA LYS A 261 -5.02 -1.24 21.46
C LYS A 261 -5.80 -2.38 20.80
N ARG A 262 -7.14 -2.35 20.85
CA ARG A 262 -7.99 -3.33 20.17
C ARG A 262 -8.00 -3.13 18.65
N LEU A 263 -7.93 -1.88 18.19
CA LEU A 263 -7.79 -1.55 16.77
C LEU A 263 -6.46 -2.09 16.21
N GLU A 264 -5.34 -1.80 16.88
CA GLU A 264 -3.99 -2.30 16.55
C GLU A 264 -3.88 -3.82 16.65
N ALA A 265 -4.76 -4.49 17.41
CA ALA A 265 -4.87 -5.94 17.45
C ALA A 265 -5.78 -6.53 16.36
N GLY A 266 -6.55 -5.70 15.63
CA GLY A 266 -7.47 -6.14 14.58
C GLY A 266 -8.73 -6.79 15.14
N ILE A 267 -9.13 -6.38 16.34
CA ILE A 267 -10.26 -6.97 17.08
C ILE A 267 -11.55 -6.15 16.88
N LEU A 268 -11.43 -4.88 16.51
CA LEU A 268 -12.59 -4.04 16.26
C LEU A 268 -13.15 -4.33 14.87
N GLU A 269 -14.44 -4.65 14.80
CA GLU A 269 -15.14 -4.88 13.54
C GLU A 269 -15.28 -3.57 12.76
N PRO A 270 -14.94 -3.54 11.46
CA PRO A 270 -15.17 -2.39 10.61
C PRO A 270 -16.67 -2.07 10.47
N PRO A 271 -17.05 -0.79 10.40
CA PRO A 271 -18.45 -0.38 10.23
C PRO A 271 -19.00 -0.66 8.83
N PHE A 272 -18.15 -1.07 7.89
CA PHE A 272 -18.53 -1.45 6.54
C PHE A 272 -17.70 -2.65 6.11
N LYS A 273 -18.37 -3.71 5.66
CA LYS A 273 -17.75 -4.88 5.05
C LYS A 273 -18.05 -4.91 3.55
N PRO A 274 -17.03 -4.96 2.67
CA PRO A 274 -17.24 -5.12 1.24
C PRO A 274 -18.02 -6.41 0.90
N ASP A 275 -18.83 -6.36 -0.16
CA ASP A 275 -19.50 -7.54 -0.72
C ASP A 275 -18.45 -8.36 -1.50
N PRO A 276 -18.22 -9.64 -1.15
CA PRO A 276 -17.25 -10.49 -1.83
C PRO A 276 -17.60 -10.77 -3.31
N GLN A 277 -18.84 -10.50 -3.74
CA GLN A 277 -19.26 -10.65 -5.14
C GLN A 277 -19.10 -9.36 -5.95
N ALA A 278 -18.82 -8.24 -5.30
CA ALA A 278 -18.69 -6.95 -5.95
C ALA A 278 -17.22 -6.64 -6.30
N ILE A 279 -17.01 -5.98 -7.44
CA ILE A 279 -15.70 -5.46 -7.84
C ILE A 279 -15.70 -3.95 -7.63
N TYR A 280 -14.88 -3.48 -6.68
CA TYR A 280 -14.79 -2.07 -6.28
C TYR A 280 -13.73 -1.31 -7.09
N CYS A 281 -13.79 -1.39 -8.41
CA CYS A 281 -12.94 -0.61 -9.30
C CYS A 281 -13.71 -0.19 -10.56
N LYS A 282 -13.09 0.68 -11.37
CA LYS A 282 -13.64 1.01 -12.68
C LYS A 282 -13.48 -0.18 -13.64
N ASP A 283 -14.38 -0.28 -14.60
CA ASP A 283 -14.28 -1.28 -15.67
C ASP A 283 -12.96 -1.15 -16.41
N VAL A 284 -12.39 -2.29 -16.82
CA VAL A 284 -11.08 -2.36 -17.50
C VAL A 284 -11.05 -1.51 -18.77
N LEU A 285 -12.19 -1.37 -19.45
CA LEU A 285 -12.34 -0.54 -20.65
C LEU A 285 -12.24 0.97 -20.37
N ASP A 286 -12.54 1.39 -19.14
CA ASP A 286 -12.47 2.79 -18.69
C ASP A 286 -11.10 3.15 -18.07
N ILE A 287 -10.19 2.18 -17.97
CA ILE A 287 -8.83 2.41 -17.49
C ILE A 287 -7.98 2.87 -18.67
N GLU A 288 -7.46 4.10 -18.60
CA GLU A 288 -6.60 4.66 -19.64
C GLU A 288 -5.34 3.80 -19.83
N GLN A 289 -5.24 3.12 -20.97
CA GLN A 289 -4.01 2.46 -21.36
C GLN A 289 -2.98 3.49 -21.80
N PHE A 290 -1.78 3.37 -21.26
CA PHE A 290 -0.68 4.20 -21.69
C PHE A 290 -0.09 3.71 -23.01
N SER A 291 0.37 4.64 -23.84
CA SER A 291 1.07 4.29 -25.07
C SER A 291 2.36 3.50 -24.79
N THR A 292 2.56 2.43 -25.55
CA THR A 292 3.76 1.59 -25.45
C THR A 292 5.02 2.43 -25.70
N VAL A 293 6.02 2.23 -24.84
CA VAL A 293 7.29 2.96 -24.93
C VAL A 293 8.16 2.34 -26.02
N LYS A 294 8.28 3.04 -27.16
CA LYS A 294 9.16 2.69 -28.28
C LYS A 294 10.49 3.46 -28.22
N GLY A 295 11.54 2.89 -28.82
CA GLY A 295 12.84 3.56 -28.97
C GLY A 295 13.68 3.64 -27.70
N ILE A 296 13.43 2.75 -26.73
CA ILE A 296 14.26 2.61 -25.53
C ILE A 296 14.76 1.18 -25.46
N ASP A 297 16.08 1.06 -25.51
CA ASP A 297 16.80 -0.19 -25.31
C ASP A 297 17.37 -0.23 -23.89
N LEU A 298 17.34 -1.41 -23.27
CA LEU A 298 17.88 -1.64 -21.94
C LEU A 298 19.36 -2.01 -22.09
N GLU A 299 20.21 -1.34 -21.32
CA GLU A 299 21.65 -1.56 -21.27
C GLU A 299 22.01 -2.46 -20.09
N GLN A 300 23.26 -2.94 -20.04
CA GLN A 300 23.70 -3.82 -18.95
C GLN A 300 23.55 -3.18 -17.57
N THR A 301 23.82 -1.88 -17.46
CA THR A 301 23.66 -1.11 -16.21
C THR A 301 22.22 -1.09 -15.71
N ASP A 302 21.23 -1.09 -16.61
CA ASP A 302 19.82 -1.20 -16.26
C ASP A 302 19.51 -2.61 -15.72
N ASN A 303 20.04 -3.65 -16.37
CA ASN A 303 19.84 -5.04 -15.94
C ASN A 303 20.46 -5.30 -14.56
N ASP A 304 21.64 -4.75 -14.28
CA ASP A 304 22.28 -4.86 -12.96
C ASP A 304 21.40 -4.23 -11.86
N PHE A 305 20.74 -3.11 -12.17
CA PHE A 305 19.75 -2.48 -11.27
C PHE A 305 18.55 -3.40 -11.01
N TYR A 306 17.95 -3.99 -12.05
CA TYR A 306 16.78 -4.85 -11.88
C TYR A 306 17.10 -6.15 -11.12
N HIS A 307 18.25 -6.77 -11.41
CA HIS A 307 18.74 -7.92 -10.66
C HIS A 307 18.92 -7.60 -9.17
N LYS A 308 19.43 -6.40 -8.84
CA LYS A 308 19.59 -5.97 -7.44
C LYS A 308 18.24 -5.71 -6.76
N CYS A 309 17.22 -5.29 -7.51
CA CYS A 309 15.87 -5.09 -6.98
C CYS A 309 15.12 -6.40 -6.74
N ALA A 310 15.41 -7.43 -7.53
CA ALA A 310 14.78 -8.75 -7.47
C ALA A 310 15.33 -9.62 -6.32
N THR A 311 15.03 -9.25 -5.08
CA THR A 311 15.50 -9.98 -3.87
C THR A 311 14.79 -11.30 -3.59
N GLY A 312 13.74 -11.63 -4.37
CA GLY A 312 12.95 -12.85 -4.16
C GLY A 312 11.98 -12.69 -3.01
N ASN A 313 11.96 -13.65 -2.09
CA ASN A 313 10.98 -13.72 -1.00
C ASN A 313 11.38 -12.78 0.15
N ILE A 314 10.41 -12.07 0.71
CA ILE A 314 10.59 -11.26 1.91
C ILE A 314 10.25 -12.12 3.14
N CYS A 315 11.21 -12.25 4.06
CA CYS A 315 11.18 -13.28 5.11
C CYS A 315 9.90 -13.33 5.92
N ILE A 316 9.45 -12.21 6.49
CA ILE A 316 8.30 -12.19 7.41
C ILE A 316 6.99 -12.51 6.67
N PRO A 317 6.61 -11.80 5.58
CA PRO A 317 5.37 -12.12 4.87
C PRO A 317 5.37 -13.53 4.24
N TRP A 318 6.53 -14.02 3.80
CA TRP A 318 6.67 -15.39 3.29
C TRP A 318 6.44 -16.43 4.39
N GLN A 319 7.02 -16.26 5.59
CA GLN A 319 6.76 -17.17 6.71
C GLN A 319 5.28 -17.15 7.13
N ASN A 320 4.67 -15.97 7.19
CA ASN A 320 3.25 -15.83 7.49
C ASN A 320 2.39 -16.55 6.44
N GLU A 321 2.71 -16.45 5.16
CA GLU A 321 2.04 -17.22 4.11
C GLU A 321 2.12 -18.73 4.33
N ILE A 322 3.30 -19.25 4.62
CA ILE A 322 3.51 -20.69 4.82
C ILE A 322 2.71 -21.19 6.04
N VAL A 323 2.52 -20.36 7.07
CA VAL A 323 1.69 -20.68 8.24
C VAL A 323 0.20 -20.55 7.94
N GLU A 324 -0.24 -19.45 7.31
CA GLU A 324 -1.65 -19.16 6.99
C GLU A 324 -2.27 -20.14 6.00
N THR A 325 -1.45 -20.78 5.17
CA THR A 325 -1.88 -21.78 4.17
C THR A 325 -1.68 -23.21 4.66
N ASP A 326 -1.49 -23.41 5.96
CA ASP A 326 -1.24 -24.70 6.64
C ASP A 326 -0.02 -25.49 6.15
N CYS A 327 0.72 -24.96 5.17
CA CYS A 327 1.91 -25.59 4.59
C CYS A 327 3.00 -25.84 5.65
N PHE A 328 3.14 -24.96 6.64
CA PHE A 328 4.07 -25.16 7.76
C PHE A 328 3.75 -26.43 8.55
N TRP A 329 2.47 -26.61 8.91
CA TRP A 329 2.02 -27.73 9.74
C TRP A 329 2.06 -29.04 8.96
N ASP A 330 1.74 -29.00 7.67
CA ASP A 330 1.80 -30.16 6.78
C ASP A 330 3.24 -30.64 6.53
N LEU A 331 4.20 -29.72 6.39
CA LEU A 331 5.59 -30.04 6.05
C LEU A 331 6.50 -30.25 7.27
N SER A 332 6.16 -29.68 8.43
CA SER A 332 7.04 -29.73 9.63
C SER A 332 6.68 -30.85 10.61
N ALA A 333 5.83 -31.81 10.21
CA ALA A 333 5.41 -32.90 11.08
C ALA A 333 6.59 -33.81 11.46
N LEU A 334 6.90 -33.87 12.76
CA LEU A 334 7.91 -34.78 13.29
C LEU A 334 7.32 -36.18 13.55
N PRO A 335 8.11 -37.25 13.37
CA PRO A 335 7.71 -38.60 13.74
C PRO A 335 7.32 -38.70 15.22
N THR A 336 6.17 -39.32 15.51
CA THR A 336 5.66 -39.49 16.89
C THR A 336 6.46 -40.49 17.71
N ASP A 337 7.29 -41.30 17.06
CA ASP A 337 8.16 -42.30 17.68
C ASP A 337 9.51 -41.73 18.16
N GLY A 338 9.71 -40.41 18.00
CA GLY A 338 10.95 -39.73 18.36
C GLY A 338 12.11 -40.00 17.40
N SER A 339 11.85 -40.64 16.25
CA SER A 339 12.86 -40.83 15.22
C SER A 339 13.22 -39.48 14.57
N VAL A 340 14.50 -39.34 14.19
CA VAL A 340 14.97 -38.17 13.44
C VAL A 340 14.46 -38.30 12.00
N PRO A 341 13.77 -37.26 11.47
CA PRO A 341 13.37 -37.24 10.07
C PRO A 341 14.55 -37.50 9.13
N PRO A 342 14.36 -38.21 8.01
CA PRO A 342 15.46 -38.52 7.08
C PRO A 342 16.22 -37.28 6.56
N ASP A 343 15.52 -36.16 6.38
CA ASP A 343 16.07 -34.86 5.99
C ASP A 343 16.92 -34.19 7.08
N LEU A 344 16.80 -34.62 8.35
CA LEU A 344 17.61 -34.19 9.49
C LEU A 344 18.62 -35.27 9.95
N ASP A 345 18.67 -36.43 9.29
CA ASP A 345 19.61 -37.49 9.65
C ASP A 345 21.03 -37.12 9.19
N TRP A 346 21.89 -36.80 10.16
CA TRP A 346 23.31 -36.49 9.99
C TRP A 346 24.11 -37.57 9.24
N ARG A 347 23.58 -38.79 9.15
CA ARG A 347 24.20 -39.91 8.42
C ARG A 347 24.07 -39.79 6.90
N GLY A 348 23.37 -38.78 6.39
CA GLY A 348 23.30 -38.48 4.95
C GLY A 348 22.57 -39.54 4.14
N LEU A 349 21.65 -40.29 4.76
CA LEU A 349 20.79 -41.22 4.03
C LEU A 349 19.87 -40.41 3.10
N PRO A 350 19.64 -40.85 1.84
CA PRO A 350 18.76 -40.13 0.94
C PRO A 350 17.37 -40.03 1.55
N SER A 351 16.81 -38.81 1.59
CA SER A 351 15.42 -38.61 1.99
C SER A 351 14.52 -39.48 1.11
N PRO A 352 13.55 -40.22 1.67
CA PRO A 352 12.57 -40.94 0.86
C PRO A 352 11.85 -39.93 -0.05
N GLN A 353 11.58 -40.33 -1.29
CA GLN A 353 10.92 -39.44 -2.25
C GLN A 353 9.60 -38.92 -1.64
N PRO A 354 9.38 -37.61 -1.64
CA PRO A 354 8.19 -37.06 -1.03
C PRO A 354 6.91 -37.57 -1.67
N LYS A 355 5.85 -37.73 -0.86
CA LYS A 355 4.51 -38.09 -1.36
C LYS A 355 4.08 -37.02 -2.37
N LYS A 356 3.77 -37.48 -3.59
CA LYS A 356 3.65 -36.70 -4.84
C LYS A 356 2.59 -35.57 -4.88
N GLY A 357 1.89 -35.26 -3.79
CA GLY A 357 0.79 -34.28 -3.79
C GLY A 357 1.24 -32.83 -3.58
N LEU A 358 1.86 -32.53 -2.44
CA LEU A 358 2.14 -31.15 -2.02
C LEU A 358 3.47 -30.61 -2.56
N LEU A 359 4.51 -31.46 -2.58
CA LEU A 359 5.88 -31.04 -2.91
C LEU A 359 6.11 -30.82 -4.42
N GLN A 360 5.22 -31.34 -5.28
CA GLN A 360 5.27 -31.06 -6.71
C GLN A 360 4.91 -29.58 -6.99
N CYS A 361 4.07 -28.94 -6.18
CA CYS A 361 3.74 -27.52 -6.30
C CYS A 361 4.85 -26.60 -5.75
N PHE A 362 5.61 -27.05 -4.74
CA PHE A 362 6.72 -26.28 -4.16
C PHE A 362 8.02 -26.36 -4.97
N PHE A 363 8.28 -27.47 -5.66
CA PHE A 363 9.59 -27.76 -6.26
C PHE A 363 9.58 -27.99 -7.78
N SER A 364 8.46 -27.74 -8.51
CA SER A 364 8.51 -27.75 -9.97
C SER A 364 9.27 -26.53 -10.50
N ARG A 365 10.60 -26.65 -10.62
CA ARG A 365 11.32 -25.94 -11.69
C ARG A 365 10.88 -26.59 -13.00
N GLN A 366 9.95 -25.97 -13.71
CA GLN A 366 9.92 -26.16 -15.16
C GLN A 366 11.17 -25.45 -15.68
N ASP A 367 12.18 -26.23 -16.03
CA ASP A 367 13.31 -25.74 -16.81
C ASP A 367 12.76 -25.14 -18.11
N CYS A 368 12.70 -23.81 -18.18
CA CYS A 368 12.43 -23.06 -19.41
C CYS A 368 13.65 -23.07 -20.34
N CYS A 369 14.24 -24.24 -20.58
CA CYS A 369 15.33 -24.47 -21.52
C CYS A 369 15.13 -25.84 -22.19
N GLY A 370 14.30 -25.86 -23.25
CA GLY A 370 14.11 -27.05 -24.07
C GLY A 370 13.11 -26.84 -25.19
N ASN A 371 13.58 -26.34 -26.34
CA ASN A 371 12.98 -26.40 -27.68
C ASN A 371 11.46 -26.21 -27.81
N CYS A 372 11.05 -24.96 -28.04
CA CYS A 372 9.87 -24.71 -28.86
C CYS A 372 10.23 -24.96 -30.34
N SER A 373 9.81 -26.10 -30.87
CA SER A 373 9.48 -26.22 -32.29
C SER A 373 8.46 -27.35 -32.45
N ASP A 374 7.24 -26.93 -32.72
CA ASP A 374 6.17 -27.59 -33.46
C ASP A 374 5.70 -28.97 -32.97
N ILE A 375 4.44 -29.05 -32.53
CA ILE A 375 3.34 -29.57 -33.37
C ILE A 375 2.02 -29.45 -32.59
N GLU A 376 1.01 -29.01 -33.34
CA GLU A 376 -0.41 -28.87 -33.03
C GLU A 376 -1.02 -30.13 -32.39
N GLU A 377 -1.89 -29.96 -31.40
CA GLU A 377 -3.22 -30.59 -31.35
C GLU A 377 -4.01 -30.03 -30.15
N GLU A 378 -5.18 -29.44 -30.44
CA GLU A 378 -6.23 -29.20 -29.46
C GLU A 378 -6.67 -30.53 -28.82
N PRO A 379 -7.22 -30.47 -27.60
CA PRO A 379 -8.55 -31.05 -27.49
C PRO A 379 -9.55 -30.14 -26.78
N THR A 380 -10.75 -30.20 -27.34
CA THR A 380 -11.98 -29.54 -26.99
C THR A 380 -12.62 -30.15 -25.72
N ARG A 381 -13.30 -29.30 -24.94
CA ARG A 381 -14.39 -29.59 -23.97
C ARG A 381 -13.96 -30.28 -22.65
N LEU A 382 -14.44 -29.87 -21.46
CA LEU A 382 -15.65 -29.17 -21.02
C LEU A 382 -15.32 -28.17 -19.91
#